data_AF-A0A2H0DUA1-F1
#
_entry.id   AF-A0A2H0DUA1-F1
#
_cell.length_a   1.000
_cell.length_b   1.000
_cell.length_c   1.000
_cell.angle_alpha   90.00
_cell.angle_beta   90.00
_cell.angle_gamma   90.00
#
_symmetry.space_group_name_H-M   'P 1'
#
loop_
_entity.id
_entity.type
_entity.pdbx_description
1 polymer ?
#
loop_
_entity_poly.entity_id
_entity_poly.type
_entity_poly.pdbx_seq_one_letter_code
_entity_poly.pdbx_strand_id
1 'polypeptide(L)'
;MFDGFTVDMGIDAIVKKMILNSAIMGAQKARVAVEVESFPNHSCRGFNTKVNLTGDEDGHFSRPLRATDPDLRKLGSHGRSIVEKVMQIPGVVEVFIYQYKLTVEKADLFNWSEIEPAIFEALAQEFGDLKITHK
;
A
#
# COMPACT_ATOMS: atom_id res chain seq x y z
N MET A 1 -13.73 39.58 -45.82
CA MET A 1 -12.33 39.20 -45.55
C MET A 1 -12.17 39.33 -44.04
N PHE A 2 -12.34 38.23 -43.30
CA PHE A 2 -12.37 38.27 -41.83
C PHE A 2 -10.95 38.07 -41.29
N ASP A 3 -10.53 39.04 -40.48
CA ASP A 3 -9.25 39.09 -39.80
C ASP A 3 -8.98 37.84 -38.98
N GLY A 4 -7.75 37.34 -39.13
CA GLY A 4 -7.23 36.19 -38.41
C GLY A 4 -7.12 36.50 -36.92
N PHE A 5 -7.82 35.70 -36.11
CA PHE A 5 -7.58 35.62 -34.68
C PHE A 5 -6.18 35.05 -34.44
N THR A 6 -5.21 35.90 -34.11
CA THR A 6 -3.97 35.48 -33.46
C THR A 6 -4.32 35.00 -32.06
N VAL A 7 -4.42 33.67 -31.89
CA VAL A 7 -4.52 33.04 -30.58
C VAL A 7 -3.25 33.41 -29.80
N ASP A 8 -3.46 34.15 -28.72
CA ASP A 8 -2.43 34.77 -27.90
C ASP A 8 -1.49 33.70 -27.32
N MET A 9 -0.26 33.62 -27.86
CA MET A 9 0.76 32.64 -27.46
C MET A 9 1.10 32.69 -25.96
N GLY A 10 0.77 33.80 -25.28
CA GLY A 10 0.93 33.94 -23.83
C GLY A 10 0.01 33.02 -23.02
N ILE A 11 -1.21 32.79 -23.47
CA ILE A 11 -2.20 31.94 -22.78
C ILE A 11 -1.77 30.47 -22.85
N ASP A 12 -1.27 30.03 -24.00
CA ASP A 12 -0.86 28.64 -24.24
C ASP A 12 0.37 28.25 -23.39
N ALA A 13 1.29 29.19 -23.18
CA ALA A 13 2.45 28.99 -22.30
C ALA A 13 2.06 28.89 -20.80
N ILE A 14 1.05 29.66 -20.38
CA ILE A 14 0.54 29.61 -19.00
C ILE A 14 -0.18 28.29 -18.74
N VAL A 15 -1.05 27.86 -19.65
CA VAL A 15 -1.76 26.57 -19.55
C VAL A 15 -0.78 25.40 -19.54
N LYS A 16 0.25 25.41 -20.41
CA LYS A 16 1.32 24.40 -20.39
C LYS A 16 2.10 24.37 -19.08
N LYS A 17 2.44 25.53 -18.51
CA LYS A 17 3.08 25.60 -17.17
C LYS A 17 2.17 25.08 -16.07
N MET A 18 0.86 25.35 -16.15
CA MET A 18 -0.09 24.88 -15.15
C MET A 18 -0.27 23.37 -15.18
N ILE A 19 -0.34 22.78 -16.38
CA ILE A 19 -0.39 21.32 -16.59
C ILE A 19 0.92 20.66 -16.16
N LEU A 20 2.06 21.29 -16.46
CA LEU A 20 3.36 20.79 -16.02
C LEU A 20 3.47 20.82 -14.49
N ASN A 21 3.03 21.91 -13.85
CA ASN A 21 3.03 22.02 -12.40
C ASN A 21 2.07 21.04 -11.73
N SER A 22 0.88 20.78 -12.31
CA SER A 22 -0.03 19.78 -11.77
C SER A 22 0.51 18.35 -11.95
N ALA A 23 1.19 18.05 -13.05
CA ALA A 23 1.88 16.78 -13.26
C ALA A 23 3.08 16.61 -12.30
N ILE A 24 3.86 17.67 -12.06
CA ILE A 24 4.97 17.66 -11.10
C ILE A 24 4.45 17.51 -9.65
N MET A 25 3.34 18.18 -9.30
CA MET A 25 2.71 17.99 -7.99
C MET A 25 2.10 16.60 -7.83
N GLY A 26 1.57 16.00 -8.90
CA GLY A 26 1.16 14.60 -8.93
C GLY A 26 2.33 13.63 -8.75
N ALA A 27 3.51 13.96 -9.31
CA ALA A 27 4.74 13.17 -9.19
C ALA A 27 5.50 13.36 -7.86
N GLN A 28 5.16 14.40 -7.08
CA GLN A 28 5.69 14.66 -5.74
C GLN A 28 4.79 14.13 -4.62
N LYS A 29 3.86 13.22 -4.91
CA LYS A 29 3.17 12.47 -3.85
C LYS A 29 4.23 11.68 -3.07
N ALA A 30 4.43 12.03 -1.81
CA ALA A 30 5.45 11.41 -0.97
C ALA A 30 5.22 9.90 -0.92
N ARG A 31 6.17 9.12 -1.44
CA ARG A 31 6.08 7.66 -1.42
C ARG A 31 6.08 7.15 0.00
N VAL A 32 5.18 6.24 0.32
CA VAL A 32 5.09 5.62 1.64
C VAL A 32 6.26 4.67 1.80
N ALA A 33 7.15 4.98 2.75
CA ALA A 33 8.29 4.12 3.04
C ALA A 33 7.80 2.83 3.73
N VAL A 34 8.20 1.69 3.18
CA VAL A 34 7.98 0.36 3.75
C VAL A 34 9.34 -0.31 3.95
N GLU A 35 9.65 -0.68 5.18
CA GLU A 35 10.86 -1.38 5.59
C GLU A 35 10.52 -2.85 5.85
N VAL A 36 11.12 -3.75 5.07
CA VAL A 36 10.96 -5.19 5.21
C VAL A 36 11.98 -5.70 6.21
N GLU A 37 11.49 -6.36 7.25
CA GLU A 37 12.26 -6.98 8.32
C GLU A 37 12.15 -8.51 8.20
N SER A 38 13.31 -9.17 8.15
CA SER A 38 13.39 -10.64 8.20
C SER A 38 13.53 -11.11 9.63
N PHE A 39 12.78 -12.14 10.02
CA PHE A 39 12.89 -12.78 11.33
C PHE A 39 13.77 -14.04 11.27
N PRO A 40 14.27 -14.54 12.42
CA PRO A 40 14.91 -15.86 12.49
C PRO A 40 14.01 -16.99 11.96
N ASN A 41 12.69 -16.84 12.10
CA ASN A 41 11.72 -17.67 11.40
C ASN A 41 11.62 -17.22 9.93
N HIS A 42 12.16 -18.01 9.02
CA HIS A 42 12.11 -17.75 7.57
C HIS A 42 10.69 -17.72 6.98
N SER A 43 9.71 -18.25 7.71
CA SER A 43 8.31 -18.22 7.32
C SER A 43 7.61 -16.93 7.74
N CYS A 44 8.25 -16.04 8.51
CA CYS A 44 7.70 -14.74 8.91
C CYS A 44 8.46 -13.57 8.27
N ARG A 45 7.74 -12.53 7.81
CA ARG A 45 8.30 -11.22 7.46
C ARG A 45 7.48 -10.08 8.04
N GLY A 46 8.18 -9.04 8.46
CA GLY A 46 7.61 -7.79 8.96
C GLY A 46 7.68 -6.73 7.87
N PHE A 47 6.63 -5.95 7.74
CA PHE A 47 6.49 -4.81 6.84
C PHE A 47 6.19 -3.60 7.71
N ASN A 48 7.24 -2.88 8.08
CA ASN A 48 7.16 -1.69 8.91
C ASN A 48 6.87 -0.48 8.02
N THR A 49 5.92 0.36 8.41
CA THR A 49 5.55 1.56 7.65
C THR A 49 5.52 2.78 8.55
N LYS A 50 5.49 3.98 7.96
CA LYS A 50 5.31 5.24 8.71
C LYS A 50 3.85 5.72 8.76
N VAL A 51 2.96 5.00 8.08
CA VAL A 51 1.54 5.34 7.99
C VAL A 51 0.75 4.45 8.95
N ASN A 52 -0.31 5.00 9.52
CA ASN A 52 -1.16 4.21 10.40
C ASN A 52 -2.02 3.25 9.56
N LEU A 53 -1.82 1.94 9.72
CA LEU A 53 -2.49 0.87 8.99
C LEU A 53 -3.90 0.58 9.52
N THR A 54 -4.11 0.68 10.84
CA THR A 54 -5.30 0.13 11.51
C THR A 54 -6.10 1.14 12.34
N GLY A 55 -5.53 2.32 12.61
CA GLY A 55 -6.06 3.27 13.58
C GLY A 55 -5.47 3.01 14.97
N ASP A 56 -6.32 2.76 15.95
CA ASP A 56 -5.90 2.48 17.34
C ASP A 56 -5.98 0.99 17.71
N GLU A 57 -6.52 0.17 16.81
CA GLU A 57 -6.79 -1.26 17.04
C GLU A 57 -5.72 -2.13 16.39
N ASP A 58 -5.38 -3.24 17.04
CA ASP A 58 -4.50 -4.26 16.49
C ASP A 58 -5.29 -5.55 16.24
N GLY A 59 -4.78 -6.43 15.38
CA GLY A 59 -5.47 -7.68 15.06
C GLY A 59 -4.54 -8.81 14.67
N HIS A 60 -5.00 -10.03 14.93
CA HIS A 60 -4.33 -11.26 14.50
C HIS A 60 -5.34 -12.16 13.79
N PHE A 61 -5.02 -12.57 12.57
CA PHE A 61 -5.89 -13.33 11.69
C PHE A 61 -5.18 -14.55 11.16
N SER A 62 -5.82 -15.70 11.25
CA SER A 62 -5.34 -16.96 10.69
C SER A 62 -6.31 -17.49 9.64
N ARG A 63 -5.81 -18.33 8.74
CA ARG A 63 -6.62 -18.92 7.67
C ARG A 63 -7.47 -20.07 8.22
N PRO A 64 -8.75 -20.22 7.82
CA PRO A 64 -9.50 -19.34 6.93
C PRO A 64 -9.97 -18.06 7.63
N LEU A 65 -9.81 -16.92 6.95
CA LEU A 65 -10.32 -15.64 7.44
C LEU A 65 -11.85 -15.71 7.54
N ARG A 66 -12.39 -15.55 8.74
CA ARG A 66 -13.83 -15.57 8.97
C ARG A 66 -14.37 -14.15 8.83
N ALA A 67 -15.34 -13.92 7.94
CA ALA A 67 -15.99 -12.61 7.80
C ALA A 67 -16.74 -12.15 9.07
N THR A 68 -17.06 -13.11 9.96
CA THR A 68 -17.69 -12.86 11.26
C THR A 68 -16.68 -12.60 12.37
N ASP A 69 -15.38 -12.55 12.07
CA ASP A 69 -14.35 -12.31 13.07
C ASP A 69 -14.55 -10.91 13.69
N PRO A 70 -14.75 -10.82 15.02
CA PRO A 70 -14.98 -9.54 15.68
C PRO A 70 -13.75 -8.63 15.59
N ASP A 71 -12.53 -9.17 15.54
CA ASP A 71 -11.32 -8.36 15.49
C ASP A 71 -11.16 -7.72 14.10
N LEU A 72 -11.62 -8.39 13.04
CA LEU A 72 -11.66 -7.83 11.69
C LEU A 72 -12.62 -6.64 11.59
N ARG A 73 -13.67 -6.61 12.42
CA ARG A 73 -14.65 -5.52 12.46
C ARG A 73 -14.20 -4.33 13.28
N LYS A 74 -13.26 -4.53 14.22
CA LYS A 74 -12.66 -3.44 15.00
C LYS A 74 -11.65 -2.66 14.19
N LEU A 75 -10.98 -3.31 13.24
CA LEU A 75 -10.10 -2.63 12.31
C LEU A 75 -10.86 -1.55 11.53
N GLY A 76 -10.21 -0.38 11.37
CA GLY A 76 -10.68 0.64 10.43
C GLY A 76 -10.75 0.10 8.99
N SER A 77 -11.39 0.87 8.10
CA SER A 77 -11.60 0.45 6.70
C SER A 77 -10.31 0.05 5.98
N HIS A 78 -9.22 0.78 6.21
CA HIS A 78 -7.91 0.47 5.63
C HIS A 78 -7.34 -0.83 6.17
N GLY A 79 -7.24 -0.97 7.50
CA GLY A 79 -6.71 -2.17 8.15
C GLY A 79 -7.46 -3.43 7.74
N ARG A 80 -8.80 -3.35 7.70
CA ARG A 80 -9.65 -4.43 7.23
C ARG A 80 -9.37 -4.80 5.77
N SER A 81 -9.31 -3.81 4.88
CA SER A 81 -9.03 -4.02 3.44
C SER A 81 -7.66 -4.70 3.24
N ILE A 82 -6.63 -4.27 3.98
CA ILE A 82 -5.29 -4.88 3.94
C ILE A 82 -5.35 -6.35 4.35
N VAL A 83 -5.96 -6.65 5.50
CA VAL A 83 -6.07 -8.04 5.98
C VAL A 83 -6.84 -8.91 4.99
N GLU A 84 -7.98 -8.44 4.49
CA GLU A 84 -8.79 -9.19 3.52
C GLU A 84 -8.00 -9.51 2.24
N LYS A 85 -7.22 -8.54 1.71
CA LYS A 85 -6.38 -8.73 0.52
C LYS A 85 -5.20 -9.66 0.80
N VAL A 86 -4.47 -9.45 1.90
CA VAL A 86 -3.28 -10.24 2.22
C VAL A 86 -3.65 -11.71 2.52
N MET A 87 -4.76 -11.96 3.21
CA MET A 87 -5.23 -13.33 3.50
C MET A 87 -5.71 -14.10 2.26
N GLN A 88 -5.98 -13.40 1.16
CA GLN A 88 -6.29 -14.01 -0.15
C GLN A 88 -5.04 -14.46 -0.91
N ILE A 89 -3.84 -13.95 -0.56
CA ILE A 89 -2.59 -14.32 -1.22
C ILE A 89 -2.30 -15.81 -0.97
N PRO A 90 -2.08 -16.62 -2.02
CA PRO A 90 -1.68 -18.01 -1.87
C PRO A 90 -0.40 -18.13 -1.04
N GLY A 91 -0.43 -19.01 -0.04
CA GLY A 91 0.71 -19.25 0.83
C GLY A 91 0.71 -18.43 2.11
N VAL A 92 -0.10 -17.38 2.25
CA VAL A 92 -0.25 -16.68 3.54
C VAL A 92 -1.10 -17.53 4.50
N VAL A 93 -0.60 -17.73 5.71
CA VAL A 93 -1.26 -18.53 6.76
C VAL A 93 -1.76 -17.66 7.92
N GLU A 94 -0.98 -16.67 8.32
CA GLU A 94 -1.31 -15.75 9.41
C GLU A 94 -0.90 -14.32 9.08
N VAL A 95 -1.66 -13.37 9.62
CA VAL A 95 -1.43 -11.93 9.51
C VAL A 95 -1.62 -11.29 10.87
N PHE A 96 -0.59 -10.61 11.35
CA PHE A 96 -0.64 -9.72 12.50
C PHE A 96 -0.56 -8.29 11.97
N ILE A 97 -1.51 -7.45 12.35
CA ILE A 97 -1.53 -6.06 11.91
C ILE A 97 -1.60 -5.14 13.13
N TYR A 98 -0.69 -4.18 13.14
CA TYR A 98 -0.53 -3.14 14.14
C TYR A 98 -0.55 -1.77 13.45
N GLN A 99 -0.65 -0.69 14.24
CA GLN A 99 -0.67 0.68 13.71
C GLN A 99 0.41 0.94 12.65
N TYR A 100 1.66 0.51 12.85
CA TYR A 100 2.77 0.82 11.93
C TYR A 100 3.48 -0.43 11.39
N LYS A 101 2.91 -1.62 11.61
CA LYS A 101 3.56 -2.88 11.27
C LYS A 101 2.55 -3.91 10.80
N LEU A 102 2.84 -4.54 9.68
CA LEU A 102 2.16 -5.75 9.23
C LEU A 102 3.17 -6.89 9.33
N THR A 103 2.84 -7.98 10.02
CA THR A 103 3.65 -9.20 10.04
C THR A 103 2.86 -10.29 9.35
N VAL A 104 3.48 -10.96 8.39
CA VAL A 104 2.85 -12.03 7.62
C VAL A 104 3.64 -13.30 7.85
N GLU A 105 2.93 -14.37 8.12
CA GLU A 105 3.47 -15.73 8.10
C GLU A 105 3.00 -16.45 6.85
N LYS A 106 3.94 -17.13 6.19
CA LYS A 106 3.67 -17.97 5.02
C LYS A 106 3.82 -19.45 5.35
N ALA A 107 3.15 -20.29 4.57
CA ALA A 107 3.41 -21.72 4.55
C ALA A 107 4.82 -22.02 3.99
N ASP A 108 5.43 -23.11 4.46
CA ASP A 108 6.82 -23.46 4.14
C ASP A 108 7.09 -23.68 2.65
N LEU A 109 6.10 -24.17 1.90
CA LEU A 109 6.22 -24.48 0.47
C LEU A 109 6.27 -23.25 -0.45
N PHE A 110 5.96 -22.06 0.06
CA PHE A 110 5.89 -20.83 -0.75
C PHE A 110 7.15 -19.98 -0.62
N ASN A 111 7.49 -19.23 -1.66
CA ASN A 111 8.64 -18.32 -1.65
C ASN A 111 8.22 -16.87 -1.42
N TRP A 112 9.00 -16.14 -0.62
CA TRP A 112 8.74 -14.71 -0.38
C TRP A 112 8.81 -13.87 -1.66
N SER A 113 9.62 -14.28 -2.65
CA SER A 113 9.67 -13.62 -3.97
C SER A 113 8.32 -13.62 -4.70
N GLU A 114 7.41 -14.51 -4.35
CA GLU A 114 6.06 -14.61 -4.94
C GLU A 114 5.01 -13.88 -4.09
N ILE A 115 5.17 -13.90 -2.76
CA ILE A 115 4.23 -13.34 -1.80
C ILE A 115 4.44 -11.83 -1.62
N GLU A 116 5.68 -11.37 -1.47
CA GLU A 116 5.96 -9.97 -1.15
C GLU A 116 5.43 -8.97 -2.18
N PRO A 117 5.59 -9.18 -3.51
CA PRO A 117 5.03 -8.25 -4.49
C PRO A 117 3.53 -8.05 -4.31
N ALA A 118 2.79 -9.11 -3.98
CA ALA A 118 1.35 -9.05 -3.74
C ALA A 118 1.00 -8.32 -2.44
N ILE A 119 1.83 -8.44 -1.40
CA ILE A 119 1.67 -7.64 -0.16
C ILE A 119 1.91 -6.16 -0.44
N PHE A 120 2.96 -5.83 -1.21
CA PHE A 120 3.23 -4.44 -1.60
C PHE A 120 2.09 -3.87 -2.43
N GLU A 121 1.49 -4.65 -3.33
CA GLU A 121 0.33 -4.21 -4.08
C GLU A 121 -0.87 -3.94 -3.16
N ALA A 122 -1.15 -4.82 -2.19
CA ALA A 122 -2.22 -4.63 -1.21
C ALA A 122 -2.03 -3.34 -0.40
N LEU A 123 -0.81 -3.04 0.04
CA LEU A 123 -0.48 -1.80 0.75
C LEU A 123 -0.53 -0.58 -0.18
N ALA A 124 -0.08 -0.70 -1.42
CA ALA A 124 -0.05 0.40 -2.38
C ALA A 124 -1.46 0.84 -2.81
N GLN A 125 -2.41 -0.09 -2.86
CA GLN A 125 -3.81 0.22 -3.16
C GLN A 125 -4.45 1.09 -2.07
N GLU A 126 -4.03 0.96 -0.81
CA GLU A 126 -4.58 1.75 0.30
C GLU A 126 -3.85 3.09 0.49
N PHE A 127 -2.52 3.11 0.31
CA PHE A 127 -1.71 4.28 0.66
C PHE A 127 -0.97 4.93 -0.52
N GLY A 128 -1.11 4.40 -1.74
CA GLY A 128 -0.47 4.90 -2.95
C GLY A 128 0.94 4.35 -3.16
N ASP A 129 1.79 5.13 -3.84
CA ASP A 129 3.14 4.68 -4.22
C ASP A 129 4.01 4.35 -3.01
N LEU A 130 4.68 3.19 -3.05
CA LEU A 130 5.55 2.72 -1.98
C LEU A 130 7.04 2.95 -2.30
N LYS A 131 7.84 3.18 -1.25
CA LYS A 131 9.30 3.15 -1.29
C LYS A 131 9.78 2.00 -0.41
N ILE A 132 10.17 0.90 -1.04
CA ILE A 132 10.54 -0.34 -0.35
C ILE A 132 12.02 -0.33 0.01
N THR A 133 12.35 -0.73 1.24
CA THR A 133 13.72 -0.92 1.74
C THR A 133 13.78 -2.28 2.44
N HIS A 134 14.81 -3.09 2.19
CA HIS A 134 15.01 -4.38 2.87
C HIS A 134 16.13 -4.23 3.90
N LYS A 135 15.96 -4.82 5.09
CA LYS A 135 16.94 -4.79 6.18
C LYS A 135 17.45 -6.17 6.54
#